data_AF-A0A2P6RFR0-F1
#
_entry.id   AF-A0A2P6RFR0-F1
#
_cell.length_a   1.000
_cell.length_b   1.000
_cell.length_c   1.000
_cell.angle_alpha   90.00
_cell.angle_beta   90.00
_cell.angle_gamma   90.00
#
_symmetry.space_group_name_H-M   'P 1'
#
loop_
_entity.id
_entity.type
_entity.pdbx_description
1 polymer ?
#
loop_
_entity_poly.entity_id
_entity_poly.type
_entity_poly.pdbx_seq_one_letter_code
_entity_poly.pdbx_strand_id
1 'polypeptide(L)'
;MGKNSKLKQEQVTDTRSLVDLVFSWSIRDILNDNLYRNQTIPNTFVTLTSYKKSFIPSLVEEAHADLLSNMLTLSHAPTCEILTIEDSAGPPGDLFYDKTSVMRITKD
;
A
#
# COMPACT_ATOMS: atom_id res chain seq x y z
N MET A 1 50.38 3.83 12.17
CA MET A 1 49.51 2.74 11.71
C MET A 1 48.35 2.61 12.70
N GLY A 2 47.14 3.05 12.35
CA GLY A 2 45.98 2.99 13.25
C GLY A 2 44.73 3.38 12.47
N LYS A 3 44.02 2.37 11.96
CA LYS A 3 42.86 2.54 11.08
C LYS A 3 41.65 2.97 11.92
N ASN A 4 41.11 4.16 11.68
CA ASN A 4 39.81 4.56 12.20
C ASN A 4 38.73 3.98 11.28
N SER A 5 38.11 2.88 11.68
CA SER A 5 36.95 2.29 11.02
C SER A 5 35.72 3.16 11.25
N LYS A 6 35.37 4.00 10.27
CA LYS A 6 34.03 4.58 10.15
C LYS A 6 33.04 3.42 9.93
N LEU A 7 32.33 3.04 10.99
CA LEU A 7 31.07 2.32 10.89
C LEU A 7 30.10 3.24 10.14
N LYS A 8 29.94 2.98 8.84
CA LYS A 8 28.81 3.50 8.09
C LYS A 8 27.59 2.77 8.66
N GLN A 9 26.77 3.49 9.42
CA GLN A 9 25.42 3.03 9.70
C GLN A 9 24.72 2.89 8.35
N GLU A 10 24.60 1.64 7.95
CA GLU A 10 23.79 1.21 6.82
C GLU A 10 22.35 1.54 7.20
N GLN A 11 21.86 2.66 6.69
CA GLN A 11 20.44 2.96 6.64
C GLN A 11 19.83 1.90 5.71
N VAL A 12 19.49 0.76 6.30
CA VAL A 12 18.67 -0.28 5.66
C VAL A 12 17.29 0.35 5.48
N THR A 13 17.11 1.06 4.37
CA THR A 13 15.77 1.33 3.86
C THR A 13 15.24 -0.03 3.48
N ASP A 14 14.36 -0.59 4.31
CA ASP A 14 13.52 -1.74 3.99
C ASP A 14 12.76 -1.38 2.70
N THR A 15 13.33 -1.76 1.54
CA THR A 15 12.75 -1.47 0.24
C THR A 15 11.62 -2.47 -0.01
N ARG A 16 10.55 -2.36 0.78
CA ARG A 16 9.26 -2.92 0.37
C ARG A 16 8.79 -2.18 -0.85
N SER A 17 8.29 -2.90 -1.85
CA SER A 17 7.68 -2.26 -3.00
C SER A 17 6.45 -1.48 -2.55
N LEU A 18 6.00 -0.50 -3.35
CA LEU A 18 4.75 0.21 -3.06
C LEU A 18 3.58 -0.78 -2.96
N VAL A 19 3.59 -1.83 -3.78
CA VAL A 19 2.60 -2.90 -3.75
C VAL A 19 2.61 -3.60 -2.39
N ASP A 20 3.77 -4.08 -1.94
CA ASP A 20 3.88 -4.76 -0.63
C ASP A 20 3.42 -3.86 0.52
N LEU A 21 3.71 -2.56 0.45
CA LEU A 21 3.28 -1.58 1.45
C LEU A 21 1.75 -1.42 1.45
N VAL A 22 1.14 -1.18 0.29
CA VAL A 22 -0.31 -1.00 0.15
C VAL A 22 -1.06 -2.25 0.63
N PHE A 23 -0.60 -3.44 0.26
CA PHE A 23 -1.21 -4.70 0.68
C PHE A 23 -0.92 -5.06 2.15
N SER A 24 -0.01 -4.36 2.83
CA SER A 24 0.25 -4.54 4.26
C SER A 24 -0.70 -3.74 5.17
N TRP A 25 -1.46 -2.78 4.63
CA TRP A 25 -2.40 -1.98 5.41
C TRP A 25 -3.60 -2.80 5.88
N SER A 26 -3.94 -2.68 7.15
CA SER A 26 -5.24 -3.14 7.63
C SER A 26 -6.36 -2.21 7.18
N ILE A 27 -7.61 -2.67 7.22
CA ILE A 27 -8.78 -1.80 6.97
C ILE A 27 -8.77 -0.59 7.92
N ARG A 28 -8.31 -0.76 9.17
CA ARG A 28 -8.18 0.35 10.13
C ARG A 28 -7.14 1.38 9.68
N ASP A 29 -6.04 0.92 9.10
CA ASP A 29 -5.01 1.81 8.55
C ASP A 29 -5.54 2.55 7.33
N ILE A 30 -6.25 1.87 6.43
CA ILE A 30 -6.88 2.49 5.25
C ILE A 30 -7.88 3.57 5.67
N LEU A 31 -8.73 3.30 6.67
CA LEU A 31 -9.73 4.25 7.16
C LEU A 31 -9.15 5.36 8.05
N ASN A 32 -7.84 5.36 8.32
CA ASN A 32 -7.17 6.40 9.07
C ASN A 32 -6.64 7.49 8.13
N ASP A 33 -7.43 8.55 7.94
CA ASP A 33 -7.09 9.74 7.16
C ASP A 33 -5.74 10.41 7.55
N ASN A 34 -5.24 10.12 8.76
CA ASN A 34 -3.99 10.69 9.27
C ASN A 34 -2.83 9.67 9.28
N LEU A 35 -2.97 8.52 8.62
CA LEU A 35 -1.94 7.47 8.59
C LEU A 35 -0.63 8.00 8.00
N TYR A 36 -0.74 8.74 6.90
CA TYR A 36 0.36 9.45 6.29
C TYR A 36 0.05 10.94 6.32
N ARG A 37 1.05 11.73 6.73
CA ARG A 37 0.94 13.18 6.73
C ARG A 37 1.78 13.75 5.60
N ASN A 38 1.25 14.79 4.98
CA ASN A 38 1.95 15.55 3.96
C ASN A 38 3.31 16.02 4.49
N GLN A 39 4.36 15.55 3.84
CA GLN A 39 5.71 16.04 4.07
C GLN A 39 5.99 17.18 3.08
N THR A 40 6.60 18.25 3.57
CA THR A 40 7.03 19.36 2.72
C THR A 40 8.19 18.92 1.84
N ILE A 41 8.01 19.00 0.52
CA ILE A 41 9.06 18.69 -0.45
C ILE A 41 10.03 19.89 -0.53
N PRO A 42 11.35 19.68 -0.42
CA PRO A 42 12.33 20.73 -0.61
C PRO A 42 12.30 21.32 -2.03
N ASN A 43 12.63 22.61 -2.17
CA ASN A 43 12.70 23.26 -3.48
C ASN A 43 13.97 22.88 -4.28
N THR A 44 14.99 22.34 -3.61
CA THR A 44 16.27 22.00 -4.23
C THR A 44 16.82 20.69 -3.71
N PHE A 45 17.58 19.99 -4.56
CA PHE A 45 18.13 18.67 -4.26
C PHE A 45 19.58 18.59 -4.71
N VAL A 46 20.41 17.99 -3.86
CA VAL A 46 21.85 17.84 -4.13
C VAL A 46 22.11 16.68 -5.09
N THR A 47 21.24 15.68 -5.12
CA THR A 47 21.37 14.49 -5.98
C THR A 47 20.02 14.02 -6.51
N LEU A 48 20.04 13.32 -7.64
CA LEU A 48 18.85 12.63 -8.18
C LEU A 48 18.26 11.63 -7.18
N THR A 49 19.11 10.93 -6.42
CA THR A 49 18.65 9.99 -5.39
C THR A 49 17.93 10.71 -4.25
N SER A 50 18.45 11.85 -3.79
CA SER A 50 17.75 12.66 -2.78
C SER A 50 16.41 13.17 -3.31
N TYR A 51 16.37 13.66 -4.55
CA TYR A 51 15.12 14.05 -5.22
C TYR A 51 14.11 12.91 -5.20
N LYS A 52 14.46 11.73 -5.76
CA LYS A 52 13.53 10.58 -5.83
C LYS A 52 13.04 10.14 -4.45
N LYS A 53 13.92 10.09 -3.45
CA LYS A 53 13.56 9.68 -2.09
C LYS A 53 12.60 10.66 -1.42
N SER A 54 12.69 11.96 -1.73
CA SER A 54 11.79 12.97 -1.17
C SER A 54 10.34 12.83 -1.59
N PHE A 55 10.05 12.17 -2.71
CA PHE A 55 8.68 11.93 -3.17
C PHE A 55 8.06 10.63 -2.63
N ILE A 56 8.84 9.73 -2.02
CA ILE A 56 8.30 8.45 -1.51
C ILE A 56 7.14 8.69 -0.53
N PRO A 57 7.24 9.59 0.48
CA PRO A 57 6.12 9.82 1.39
C PRO A 57 4.87 10.37 0.70
N SER A 58 5.04 11.28 -0.26
CA SER A 58 3.92 11.84 -1.03
C SER A 58 3.24 10.79 -1.91
N LEU A 59 4.02 9.91 -2.54
CA LEU A 59 3.46 8.80 -3.33
C LEU A 59 2.66 7.81 -2.47
N VAL A 60 3.14 7.53 -1.26
CA VAL A 60 2.45 6.65 -0.31
C VAL A 60 1.17 7.31 0.22
N GLU A 61 1.22 8.61 0.52
CA GLU A 61 0.05 9.38 0.95
C GLU A 61 -1.01 9.47 -0.16
N GLU A 62 -0.61 9.76 -1.40
CA GLU A 62 -1.51 9.76 -2.57
C GLU A 62 -2.21 8.41 -2.77
N ALA A 63 -1.45 7.31 -2.76
CA ALA A 63 -2.01 5.97 -2.90
C ALA A 63 -2.96 5.60 -1.74
N HIS A 64 -2.66 6.05 -0.53
CA HIS A 64 -3.53 5.86 0.64
C HIS A 64 -4.82 6.68 0.52
N ALA A 65 -4.74 7.95 0.14
CA ALA A 65 -5.87 8.84 -0.03
C ALA A 65 -6.85 8.33 -1.11
N ASP A 66 -6.32 7.85 -2.25
CA ASP A 66 -7.12 7.25 -3.31
C ASP A 66 -7.84 5.97 -2.82
N LEU A 67 -7.15 5.11 -2.08
CA LEU A 67 -7.74 3.90 -1.53
C LEU A 67 -8.80 4.18 -0.46
N LEU A 68 -8.53 5.16 0.43
CA LEU A 68 -9.49 5.65 1.43
C LEU A 68 -10.76 6.18 0.74
N SER A 69 -10.62 7.05 -0.26
CA SER A 69 -11.74 7.60 -1.03
C SER A 69 -12.59 6.47 -1.63
N ASN A 70 -11.95 5.48 -2.25
CA ASN A 70 -12.65 4.32 -2.79
C ASN A 70 -13.36 3.50 -1.71
N MET A 71 -12.74 3.25 -0.56
CA MET A 71 -13.37 2.51 0.55
C MET A 71 -14.59 3.24 1.12
N LEU A 72 -14.57 4.56 1.18
CA LEU A 72 -15.73 5.36 1.60
C LEU A 72 -16.89 5.19 0.61
N THR A 73 -16.62 5.17 -0.70
CA THR A 73 -17.66 4.90 -1.71
C THR A 73 -18.14 3.45 -1.69
N LEU A 74 -17.25 2.49 -1.41
CA LEU A 74 -17.57 1.06 -1.35
C LEU A 74 -18.62 0.75 -0.29
N SER A 75 -18.65 1.51 0.80
CA SER A 75 -19.68 1.38 1.86
C SER A 75 -21.12 1.57 1.36
N HIS A 76 -21.29 2.21 0.20
CA HIS A 76 -22.58 2.43 -0.46
C HIS A 76 -22.80 1.53 -1.67
N ALA A 77 -21.84 0.65 -2.01
CA ALA A 77 -21.97 -0.24 -3.15
C ALA A 77 -23.01 -1.34 -2.88
N PRO A 78 -23.71 -1.83 -3.91
CA PRO A 78 -24.54 -3.02 -3.79
C PRO A 78 -23.72 -4.19 -3.24
N THR A 79 -24.29 -4.92 -2.30
CA THR A 79 -23.64 -6.09 -1.70
C THR A 79 -24.30 -7.37 -2.22
N CYS A 80 -23.54 -8.45 -2.23
CA CYS A 80 -24.01 -9.76 -2.64
C CYS A 80 -23.48 -10.79 -1.64
N GLU A 81 -24.32 -11.76 -1.29
CA GLU A 81 -23.90 -12.86 -0.44
C GLU A 81 -23.19 -13.92 -1.31
N ILE A 82 -21.98 -14.31 -0.91
CA ILE A 82 -21.27 -15.43 -1.51
C ILE A 82 -21.64 -16.68 -0.71
N LEU A 83 -22.28 -17.66 -1.37
CA LEU A 83 -22.78 -18.86 -0.71
C LEU A 83 -21.72 -19.96 -0.63
N THR A 84 -20.95 -20.10 -1.69
CA THR A 84 -19.87 -21.08 -1.80
C THR A 84 -18.73 -20.50 -2.64
N ILE A 85 -17.50 -20.80 -2.22
CA ILE A 85 -16.26 -20.51 -2.93
C ILE A 85 -15.57 -21.84 -3.15
N GLU A 86 -15.24 -22.18 -4.39
CA GLU A 86 -14.46 -23.38 -4.67
C GLU A 86 -12.96 -23.09 -4.52
N ASP A 87 -12.26 -23.99 -3.84
CA ASP A 87 -10.82 -23.85 -3.65
C ASP A 87 -10.04 -24.28 -4.90
N SER A 88 -9.59 -23.28 -5.65
CA SER A 88 -8.42 -23.40 -6.52
C SER A 88 -7.11 -23.21 -5.74
N ALA A 89 -5.99 -23.67 -6.31
CA ALA A 89 -4.64 -23.44 -5.78
C ALA A 89 -4.47 -21.96 -5.38
N GLY A 90 -3.84 -21.72 -4.22
CA GLY A 90 -3.73 -20.40 -3.61
C GLY A 90 -3.16 -19.34 -4.55
N PRO A 91 -3.37 -18.04 -4.25
CA PRO A 91 -2.96 -16.97 -5.13
C PRO A 91 -1.47 -17.13 -5.47
N PRO A 92 -1.10 -17.18 -6.76
CA PRO A 92 0.29 -16.99 -7.14
C PRO A 92 0.75 -15.65 -6.57
N GLY A 93 2.04 -15.48 -6.32
CA GLY A 93 2.63 -14.20 -5.88
C GLY A 93 2.39 -13.01 -6.83
N ASP A 94 1.52 -13.16 -7.83
CA ASP A 94 1.07 -12.20 -8.82
C ASP A 94 -0.29 -11.55 -8.45
N LEU A 95 -0.82 -11.78 -7.23
CA LEU A 95 -2.02 -11.11 -6.67
C LEU A 95 -3.36 -11.41 -7.39
N PHE A 96 -3.38 -12.35 -8.34
CA PHE A 96 -4.61 -12.78 -9.02
C PHE A 96 -5.22 -14.02 -8.37
N TYR A 97 -6.54 -14.00 -8.20
CA TYR A 97 -7.32 -15.14 -7.75
C TYR A 97 -8.22 -15.60 -8.90
N ASP A 98 -8.05 -16.85 -9.34
CA ASP A 98 -8.99 -17.51 -10.23
C ASP A 98 -9.94 -18.37 -9.38
N LYS A 99 -11.13 -17.85 -9.09
CA LYS A 99 -12.11 -18.46 -8.17
C LYS A 99 -13.48 -18.53 -8.81
N THR A 100 -14.07 -19.72 -8.81
CA THR A 100 -15.50 -19.92 -9.11
C THR A 100 -16.31 -19.76 -7.83
N SER A 101 -17.37 -18.96 -7.87
CA SER A 101 -18.24 -18.70 -6.71
C SER A 101 -19.71 -18.73 -7.11
N VAL A 102 -20.57 -19.25 -6.23
CA VAL A 102 -22.03 -19.11 -6.37
C VAL A 102 -22.49 -17.93 -5.53
N MET A 103 -23.16 -16.98 -6.18
CA MET A 103 -23.55 -15.70 -5.59
C MET A 103 -25.08 -15.58 -5.52
N ARG A 104 -25.60 -15.04 -4.41
CA ARG A 104 -27.01 -14.65 -4.26
C ARG A 104 -27.11 -13.13 -4.23
N ILE A 105 -27.68 -12.56 -5.29
CA ILE A 105 -27.99 -11.14 -5.36
C ILE A 105 -29.28 -10.90 -4.56
N THR A 106 -29.16 -10.28 -3.39
CA THR A 106 -30.30 -9.68 -2.70
C THR A 106 -30.65 -8.37 -3.38
N LYS A 107 -31.90 -8.25 -3.83
CA LYS A 107 -32.44 -7.02 -4.42
C LYS A 107 -33.20 -6.31 -3.31
N ASP A 108 -32.67 -5.18 -2.86
CA ASP A 108 -33.44 -4.25 -2.01
C ASP A 108 -34.67 -3.72 -2.77
#